data_AF-A0A1A7P9J3-F1
#
_entry.id   AF-A0A1A7P9J3-F1
#
_cell.length_a   1.000
_cell.length_b   1.000
_cell.length_c   1.000
_cell.angle_alpha   90.00
_cell.angle_beta   90.00
_cell.angle_gamma   90.00
#
_symmetry.space_group_name_H-M   'P 1'
#
loop_
_entity.id
_entity.type
_entity.pdbx_description
1 polymer ?
#
loop_
_entity_poly.entity_id
_entity_poly.type
_entity_poly.pdbx_seq_one_letter_code
_entity_poly.pdbx_strand_id
1 'polypeptide(L)'
;MKLLKTLFIISAVTLPFTTNAHNLTPGKAPLTVSNVQSGEVLLNGGKVQYQTWNSNSLNGKVRVVQHMAGRISVKSMNDPLMDKIKAANFPHDKYQTTTIVNTADATLGMSSMAKSKTESGKKEFPYTMVVVDDNGKVKQSWQLQPENSLIMVLDKQGIVRFAKEGKLSDAENQQVIKLVSELINK
;
A
#
# COMPACT_ATOMS: atom_id res chain seq x y z
N MET A 1 46.20 -51.61 -3.66
CA MET A 1 44.93 -51.46 -2.90
C MET A 1 44.35 -50.09 -3.17
N LYS A 2 43.18 -50.03 -3.83
CA LYS A 2 42.45 -48.79 -4.14
C LYS A 2 41.75 -48.31 -2.86
N LEU A 3 41.91 -47.04 -2.49
CA LEU A 3 41.10 -46.39 -1.45
C LEU A 3 40.38 -45.21 -2.09
N LEU A 4 39.16 -45.48 -2.56
CA LEU A 4 38.23 -44.51 -3.09
C LEU A 4 37.63 -43.74 -1.90
N LYS A 5 38.01 -42.47 -1.74
CA LYS A 5 37.37 -41.57 -0.76
C LYS A 5 36.18 -40.89 -1.43
N THR A 6 34.98 -41.43 -1.20
CA THR A 6 33.72 -40.81 -1.63
C THR A 6 33.42 -39.58 -0.78
N LEU A 7 33.53 -38.39 -1.36
CA LEU A 7 33.12 -37.14 -0.74
C LEU A 7 31.61 -36.94 -1.00
N PHE A 8 30.77 -37.09 0.03
CA PHE A 8 29.35 -36.74 -0.05
C PHE A 8 29.22 -35.20 -0.02
N ILE A 9 28.82 -34.61 -1.15
CA ILE A 9 28.43 -33.20 -1.22
C ILE A 9 26.97 -33.10 -0.76
N ILE A 10 26.77 -32.63 0.47
CA ILE A 10 25.44 -32.25 0.98
C ILE A 10 25.10 -30.90 0.34
N SER A 11 24.28 -30.92 -0.72
CA SER A 11 23.75 -29.72 -1.33
C SER A 11 22.61 -29.17 -0.45
N ALA A 12 22.89 -28.13 0.32
CA ALA A 12 21.89 -27.43 1.12
C ALA A 12 21.00 -26.60 0.18
N VAL A 13 19.80 -27.11 -0.12
CA VAL A 13 18.76 -26.34 -0.83
C VAL A 13 18.25 -25.27 0.12
N THR A 14 18.77 -24.05 -0.01
CA THR A 14 18.22 -22.88 0.67
C THR A 14 16.93 -22.49 -0.04
N LEU A 15 15.79 -22.96 0.48
CA LEU A 15 14.50 -22.40 0.09
C LEU A 15 14.50 -20.92 0.51
N PRO A 16 14.26 -19.96 -0.41
CA PRO A 16 14.13 -18.56 -0.03
C PRO A 16 12.87 -18.42 0.82
N PHE A 17 13.05 -18.28 2.14
CA PHE A 17 12.00 -17.87 3.04
C PHE A 17 11.62 -16.43 2.69
N THR A 18 10.52 -16.25 1.96
CA THR A 18 9.88 -14.94 1.83
C THR A 18 9.19 -14.64 3.15
N THR A 19 9.93 -14.00 4.07
CA THR A 19 9.36 -13.46 5.30
C THR A 19 8.41 -12.33 4.91
N ASN A 20 7.10 -12.58 4.93
CA ASN A 20 6.13 -11.50 4.90
C ASN A 20 6.25 -10.78 6.24
N ALA A 21 6.94 -9.64 6.25
CA ALA A 21 7.33 -8.95 7.47
C ALA A 21 6.19 -8.15 8.13
N HIS A 22 5.04 -8.05 7.47
CA HIS A 22 3.84 -7.36 7.95
C HIS A 22 2.81 -8.31 8.58
N ASN A 23 1.94 -7.77 9.44
CA ASN A 23 0.86 -8.55 10.07
C ASN A 23 -0.45 -8.63 9.24
N LEU A 24 -0.45 -8.10 8.02
CA LEU A 24 -1.60 -8.10 7.11
C LEU A 24 -1.81 -9.49 6.49
N THR A 25 -2.91 -10.15 6.84
CA THR A 25 -3.22 -11.52 6.40
C THR A 25 -4.51 -11.54 5.61
N PRO A 26 -4.54 -12.10 4.38
CA PRO A 26 -5.79 -12.32 3.66
C PRO A 26 -6.84 -13.05 4.50
N GLY A 27 -8.09 -12.58 4.44
CA GLY A 27 -9.22 -13.08 5.23
C GLY A 27 -9.37 -12.45 6.62
N LYS A 28 -8.46 -11.55 7.03
CA LYS A 28 -8.57 -10.79 8.29
C LYS A 28 -8.66 -9.29 8.01
N ALA A 29 -9.25 -8.54 8.93
CA ALA A 29 -9.15 -7.08 8.93
C ALA A 29 -7.73 -6.65 9.35
N PRO A 30 -7.20 -5.53 8.82
CA PRO A 30 -5.98 -4.94 9.35
C PRO A 30 -6.19 -4.45 10.79
N LEU A 31 -5.11 -4.34 11.57
CA LEU A 31 -5.20 -3.70 12.90
C LEU A 31 -5.70 -2.26 12.74
N THR A 32 -6.62 -1.87 13.63
CA THR A 32 -7.20 -0.53 13.63
C THR A 32 -6.15 0.51 14.02
N VAL A 33 -6.02 1.53 13.18
CA VAL A 33 -5.16 2.70 13.44
C VAL A 33 -6.07 3.89 13.68
N SER A 34 -5.85 4.59 14.79
CA SER A 34 -6.64 5.77 15.15
C SER A 34 -5.78 7.00 15.40
N ASN A 35 -6.40 8.17 15.25
CA ASN A 35 -5.79 9.47 15.54
C ASN A 35 -4.50 9.74 14.73
N VAL A 36 -4.52 9.46 13.42
CA VAL A 36 -3.47 9.96 12.51
C VAL A 36 -3.76 11.45 12.28
N GLN A 37 -2.95 12.33 12.89
CA GLN A 37 -3.30 13.74 13.10
C GLN A 37 -3.30 14.55 11.81
N SER A 38 -2.20 14.50 11.03
CA SER A 38 -2.20 15.10 9.68
C SER A 38 -3.26 14.44 8.80
N GLY A 39 -3.40 13.11 8.90
CA GLY A 39 -4.59 12.38 8.50
C GLY A 39 -4.99 12.58 7.03
N GLU A 40 -6.29 12.59 6.74
CA GLU A 40 -6.82 12.64 5.38
C GLU A 40 -6.78 14.05 4.81
N VAL A 41 -6.38 14.14 3.54
CA VAL A 41 -6.39 15.37 2.75
C VAL A 41 -7.69 15.51 2.00
N LEU A 42 -8.44 16.55 2.34
CA LEU A 42 -9.72 16.89 1.74
C LEU A 42 -9.60 18.10 0.82
N LEU A 43 -10.53 18.18 -0.14
CA LEU A 43 -10.75 19.39 -0.93
C LEU A 43 -12.13 19.94 -0.63
N ASN A 44 -12.15 21.18 -0.15
CA ASN A 44 -13.37 21.92 0.13
C ASN A 44 -13.31 23.27 -0.60
N GLY A 45 -14.14 23.45 -1.63
CA GLY A 45 -14.13 24.67 -2.45
C GLY A 45 -12.77 24.99 -3.07
N GLY A 46 -12.02 23.96 -3.49
CA GLY A 46 -10.65 24.11 -4.05
C GLY A 46 -9.55 24.36 -3.02
N LYS A 47 -9.89 24.53 -1.74
CA LYS A 47 -8.93 24.63 -0.63
C LYS A 47 -8.65 23.27 -0.04
N VAL A 48 -7.39 23.03 0.27
CA VAL A 48 -6.94 21.81 0.94
C VAL A 48 -7.23 21.93 2.43
N GLN A 49 -7.84 20.89 2.98
CA GLN A 49 -8.04 20.74 4.42
C GLN A 49 -7.47 19.40 4.88
N TYR A 50 -7.08 19.34 6.15
CA TYR A 50 -6.58 18.14 6.79
C TYR A 50 -7.56 17.75 7.89
N GLN A 51 -7.91 16.46 7.95
CA GLN A 51 -8.73 15.92 9.02
C GLN A 51 -8.07 14.71 9.64
N THR A 52 -8.24 14.53 10.94
CA THR A 52 -7.77 13.32 11.63
C THR A 52 -8.38 12.08 10.98
N TRP A 53 -7.53 11.09 10.73
CA TRP A 53 -7.93 9.87 10.04
C TRP A 53 -7.89 8.64 10.95
N ASN A 54 -8.80 7.71 10.69
CA ASN A 54 -8.90 6.41 11.33
C ASN A 54 -9.05 5.33 10.25
N SER A 55 -8.39 4.18 10.40
CA SER A 55 -8.40 3.11 9.41
C SER A 55 -9.79 2.52 9.14
N ASN A 56 -10.76 2.72 10.04
CA ASN A 56 -12.14 2.29 9.83
C ASN A 56 -12.82 3.02 8.66
N SER A 57 -12.31 4.18 8.23
CA SER A 57 -12.79 4.84 7.00
C SER A 57 -12.47 4.06 5.72
N LEU A 58 -11.63 3.02 5.82
CA LEU A 58 -11.36 2.05 4.73
C LEU A 58 -12.49 1.06 4.49
N ASN A 59 -13.62 1.16 5.21
CA ASN A 59 -14.80 0.32 5.00
C ASN A 59 -15.77 0.94 3.97
N GLY A 60 -16.65 0.13 3.40
CA GLY A 60 -17.77 0.57 2.53
C GLY A 60 -17.50 0.58 1.03
N LYS A 61 -16.25 0.43 0.58
CA LYS A 61 -15.86 0.30 -0.84
C LYS A 61 -14.75 -0.74 -0.97
N VAL A 62 -14.64 -1.33 -2.15
CA VAL A 62 -13.43 -2.08 -2.53
C VAL A 62 -12.29 -1.08 -2.65
N ARG A 63 -11.12 -1.39 -2.09
CA ARG A 63 -9.99 -0.46 -2.08
C ARG A 63 -8.69 -1.14 -2.49
N VAL A 64 -7.91 -0.44 -3.30
CA VAL A 64 -6.46 -0.62 -3.29
C VAL A 64 -5.88 0.44 -2.36
N VAL A 65 -5.21 -0.02 -1.32
CA VAL A 65 -4.47 0.81 -0.37
C VAL A 65 -2.99 0.70 -0.72
N GLN A 66 -2.39 1.82 -1.11
CA GLN A 66 -0.95 1.96 -1.25
C GLN A 66 -0.41 2.72 -0.05
N HIS A 67 0.37 2.06 0.80
CA HIS A 67 1.22 2.78 1.76
C HIS A 67 2.62 2.96 1.14
N MET A 68 3.21 4.14 1.26
CA MET A 68 4.57 4.40 0.79
C MET A 68 5.34 5.29 1.75
N ALA A 69 6.61 4.94 1.98
CA ALA A 69 7.55 5.86 2.61
C ALA A 69 7.71 7.13 1.76
N GLY A 70 7.84 8.29 2.41
CA GLY A 70 7.96 9.62 1.78
C GLY A 70 9.32 9.85 1.11
N ARG A 71 9.75 8.95 0.23
CA ARG A 71 11.09 8.91 -0.38
C ARG A 71 11.00 8.82 -1.89
N ILE A 72 11.99 9.38 -2.58
CA ILE A 72 12.04 9.33 -4.05
C ILE A 72 12.19 7.88 -4.55
N SER A 73 13.00 7.07 -3.86
CA SER A 73 13.23 5.66 -4.19
C SER A 73 11.97 4.79 -4.13
N VAL A 74 10.97 5.21 -3.36
CA VAL A 74 9.73 4.45 -3.14
C VAL A 74 8.58 4.99 -3.99
N LYS A 75 8.61 6.29 -4.30
CA LYS A 75 7.50 7.01 -4.95
C LYS A 75 6.95 6.27 -6.19
N SER A 76 7.84 5.80 -7.06
CA SER A 76 7.46 5.18 -8.34
C SER A 76 7.45 3.66 -8.32
N MET A 77 7.56 3.04 -7.13
CA MET A 77 7.74 1.59 -6.99
C MET A 77 6.58 0.79 -7.59
N ASN A 78 5.35 1.32 -7.47
CA ASN A 78 4.13 0.67 -7.93
C ASN A 78 3.32 1.51 -8.94
N ASP A 79 3.98 2.44 -9.65
CA ASP A 79 3.36 3.22 -10.74
C ASP A 79 2.67 2.33 -11.80
N PRO A 80 3.25 1.18 -12.23
CA PRO A 80 2.57 0.29 -13.18
C PRO A 80 1.21 -0.22 -12.70
N LEU A 81 1.02 -0.41 -11.39
CA LEU A 81 -0.29 -0.76 -10.85
C LEU A 81 -1.24 0.44 -10.90
N MET A 82 -0.77 1.63 -10.52
CA MET A 82 -1.59 2.85 -10.51
C MET A 82 -2.09 3.20 -11.92
N ASP A 83 -1.24 3.04 -12.93
CA ASP A 83 -1.62 3.26 -14.33
C ASP A 83 -2.67 2.25 -14.80
N LYS A 84 -2.54 0.98 -14.41
CA LYS A 84 -3.56 -0.04 -14.70
C LYS A 84 -4.89 0.23 -13.98
N ILE A 85 -4.86 0.73 -12.74
CA ILE A 85 -6.09 1.12 -12.00
C ILE A 85 -6.78 2.29 -12.70
N LYS A 86 -6.00 3.31 -13.11
CA LYS A 86 -6.53 4.44 -13.89
C LYS A 86 -7.16 3.97 -15.21
N ALA A 87 -6.46 3.10 -15.94
CA ALA A 87 -6.95 2.54 -17.21
C ALA A 87 -8.20 1.65 -17.03
N ALA A 88 -8.30 0.92 -15.92
CA ALA A 88 -9.46 0.10 -15.60
C ALA A 88 -10.72 0.91 -15.30
N ASN A 89 -10.57 2.20 -14.93
CA ASN A 89 -11.66 3.15 -14.70
C ASN A 89 -12.77 2.58 -13.81
N PHE A 90 -12.38 2.00 -12.67
CA PHE A 90 -13.32 1.35 -11.76
C PHE A 90 -14.41 2.33 -11.25
N PRO A 91 -15.66 1.86 -11.10
CA PRO A 91 -16.79 2.69 -10.71
C PRO A 91 -16.56 3.34 -9.33
N HIS A 92 -16.52 4.68 -9.29
CA HIS A 92 -16.13 5.46 -8.11
C HIS A 92 -17.11 5.36 -6.93
N ASP A 93 -18.34 4.90 -7.15
CA ASP A 93 -19.32 4.59 -6.12
C ASP A 93 -18.99 3.27 -5.38
N LYS A 94 -18.33 2.31 -6.07
CA LYS A 94 -17.97 0.99 -5.50
C LYS A 94 -16.50 0.83 -5.15
N TYR A 95 -15.63 1.62 -5.77
CA TYR A 95 -14.18 1.52 -5.65
C TYR A 95 -13.52 2.84 -5.22
N GLN A 96 -12.43 2.74 -4.46
CA GLN A 96 -11.59 3.88 -4.12
C GLN A 96 -10.11 3.48 -3.93
N THR A 97 -9.19 4.14 -4.65
CA THR A 97 -7.76 4.08 -4.31
C THR A 97 -7.48 4.93 -3.07
N THR A 98 -6.73 4.37 -2.13
CA THR A 98 -6.24 5.08 -0.95
C THR A 98 -4.72 5.10 -0.94
N THR A 99 -4.12 6.29 -0.90
CA THR A 99 -2.67 6.45 -0.76
C THR A 99 -2.34 6.95 0.64
N ILE A 100 -1.54 6.21 1.38
CA ILE A 100 -1.03 6.60 2.69
C ILE A 100 0.46 6.94 2.53
N VAL A 101 0.80 8.21 2.71
CA VAL A 101 2.17 8.69 2.62
C VAL A 101 2.75 8.82 4.02
N ASN A 102 3.73 7.98 4.34
CA ASN A 102 4.44 8.08 5.61
C ASN A 102 5.56 9.12 5.51
N THR A 103 5.35 10.28 6.10
CA THR A 103 6.33 11.37 6.12
C THR A 103 7.27 11.33 7.32
N ALA A 104 7.01 10.45 8.31
CA ALA A 104 7.97 10.09 9.35
C ALA A 104 9.14 9.27 8.81
N ASP A 105 8.92 8.57 7.69
CA ASP A 105 9.94 7.84 6.93
C ASP A 105 10.26 8.56 5.60
N ALA A 106 10.55 9.86 5.69
CA ALA A 106 10.89 10.69 4.54
C ALA A 106 12.36 11.09 4.51
N THR A 107 12.92 11.30 3.32
CA THR A 107 14.21 11.97 3.16
C THR A 107 14.06 13.48 3.37
N LEU A 108 15.13 14.18 3.76
CA LEU A 108 15.10 15.63 4.00
C LEU A 108 14.48 16.39 2.81
N GLY A 109 13.56 17.32 3.10
CA GLY A 109 12.83 18.11 2.08
C GLY A 109 11.63 17.40 1.43
N MET A 110 11.52 16.06 1.52
CA MET A 110 10.40 15.32 0.94
C MET A 110 9.09 15.52 1.70
N SER A 111 9.09 15.77 3.00
CA SER A 111 7.84 15.93 3.77
C SER A 111 7.02 17.14 3.27
N SER A 112 7.68 18.26 2.96
CA SER A 112 7.03 19.45 2.39
C SER A 112 6.57 19.20 0.94
N MET A 113 7.40 18.54 0.13
CA MET A 113 7.03 18.20 -1.25
C MET A 113 5.92 17.15 -1.32
N ALA A 114 5.89 16.18 -0.41
CA ALA A 114 4.85 15.17 -0.28
C ALA A 114 3.52 15.83 0.05
N LYS A 115 3.52 16.83 0.93
CA LYS A 115 2.33 17.64 1.23
C LYS A 115 1.80 18.32 -0.04
N SER A 116 2.63 19.13 -0.72
CA SER A 116 2.22 19.84 -1.94
C SER A 116 1.78 18.89 -3.08
N LYS A 117 2.48 17.77 -3.29
CA LYS A 117 2.10 16.79 -4.32
C LYS A 117 0.82 16.04 -3.97
N THR A 118 0.59 15.78 -2.68
CA THR A 118 -0.68 15.21 -2.20
C THR A 118 -1.83 16.16 -2.51
N GLU A 119 -1.66 17.46 -2.24
CA GLU A 119 -2.65 18.48 -2.55
C GLU A 119 -2.98 18.55 -4.05
N SER A 120 -1.96 18.60 -4.90
CA SER A 120 -2.13 18.59 -6.36
C SER A 120 -2.78 17.29 -6.87
N GLY A 121 -2.32 16.13 -6.38
CA GLY A 121 -2.86 14.83 -6.75
C GLY A 121 -4.33 14.68 -6.35
N LYS A 122 -4.74 15.22 -5.19
CA LYS A 122 -6.14 15.22 -4.77
C LYS A 122 -7.00 16.11 -5.67
N LYS A 123 -6.46 17.21 -6.23
CA LYS A 123 -7.17 18.07 -7.20
C LYS A 123 -7.37 17.37 -8.54
N GLU A 124 -6.36 16.63 -8.98
CA GLU A 124 -6.41 15.84 -10.22
C GLU A 124 -7.31 14.60 -10.08
N PHE A 125 -7.29 13.95 -8.92
CA PHE A 125 -8.02 12.71 -8.63
C PHE A 125 -8.90 12.83 -7.38
N PRO A 126 -9.98 13.63 -7.41
CA PRO A 126 -10.79 13.97 -6.23
C PRO A 126 -11.48 12.77 -5.59
N TYR A 127 -11.70 11.69 -6.35
CA TYR A 127 -12.29 10.43 -5.89
C TYR A 127 -11.34 9.56 -5.06
N THR A 128 -10.03 9.81 -5.09
CA THR A 128 -9.05 9.07 -4.30
C THR A 128 -9.00 9.57 -2.86
N MET A 129 -8.60 8.71 -1.93
CA MET A 129 -8.28 9.13 -0.56
C MET A 129 -6.77 9.26 -0.43
N VAL A 130 -6.30 10.38 0.14
CA VAL A 130 -4.88 10.53 0.48
C VAL A 130 -4.75 10.82 1.97
N VAL A 131 -3.87 10.08 2.63
CA VAL A 131 -3.63 10.17 4.07
C VAL A 131 -2.15 10.46 4.30
N VAL A 132 -1.84 11.41 5.16
CA VAL A 132 -0.48 11.72 5.61
C VAL A 132 -0.27 11.06 6.98
N ASP A 133 0.57 10.03 7.01
CA ASP A 133 1.02 9.35 8.23
C ASP A 133 2.30 10.01 8.74
N ASP A 134 2.12 11.15 9.42
CA ASP A 134 3.19 12.04 9.89
C ASP A 134 3.97 11.51 11.10
N ASN A 135 3.38 10.58 11.84
CA ASN A 135 3.97 9.96 13.03
C ASN A 135 4.24 8.46 12.83
N GLY A 136 4.06 7.93 11.61
CA GLY A 136 4.37 6.55 11.27
C GLY A 136 3.46 5.51 11.96
N LYS A 137 2.30 5.92 12.47
CA LYS A 137 1.36 5.03 13.18
C LYS A 137 0.87 3.89 12.30
N VAL A 138 0.62 4.15 11.02
CA VAL A 138 0.17 3.12 10.07
C VAL A 138 1.28 2.11 9.85
N LYS A 139 2.49 2.61 9.55
CA LYS A 139 3.69 1.75 9.42
C LYS A 139 3.90 0.89 10.65
N GLN A 140 3.83 1.47 11.85
CA GLN A 140 4.06 0.74 13.10
C GLN A 140 2.98 -0.32 13.34
N SER A 141 1.70 0.06 13.22
CA SER A 141 0.59 -0.84 13.51
C SER A 141 0.49 -2.00 12.52
N TRP A 142 0.83 -1.78 11.26
CA TRP A 142 0.81 -2.82 10.23
C TRP A 142 2.15 -3.55 10.09
N GLN A 143 3.14 -3.21 10.91
CA GLN A 143 4.49 -3.79 10.93
C GLN A 143 5.21 -3.68 9.58
N LEU A 144 5.06 -2.54 8.91
CA LEU A 144 5.65 -2.32 7.58
C LEU A 144 7.15 -2.01 7.68
N GLN A 145 7.87 -2.52 6.68
CA GLN A 145 9.29 -2.29 6.51
C GLN A 145 9.58 -0.81 6.24
N PRO A 146 10.69 -0.28 6.76
CA PRO A 146 11.15 1.06 6.41
C PRO A 146 11.54 1.13 4.94
N GLU A 147 11.47 2.34 4.38
CA GLU A 147 11.90 2.65 3.01
C GLU A 147 11.22 1.78 1.93
N ASN A 148 9.99 1.34 2.19
CA ASN A 148 9.27 0.41 1.33
C ASN A 148 7.86 0.92 0.99
N SER A 149 7.20 0.22 0.07
CA SER A 149 5.78 0.40 -0.27
C SER A 149 5.00 -0.89 -0.01
N LEU A 150 3.77 -0.76 0.45
CA LEU A 150 2.79 -1.83 0.56
C LEU A 150 1.68 -1.59 -0.48
N ILE A 151 1.26 -2.65 -1.16
CA ILE A 151 -0.03 -2.74 -1.83
C ILE A 151 -0.93 -3.71 -1.06
N MET A 152 -2.11 -3.23 -0.67
CA MET A 152 -3.14 -4.02 -0.01
C MET A 152 -4.46 -3.87 -0.75
N VAL A 153 -5.18 -4.97 -0.97
CA VAL A 153 -6.55 -4.96 -1.49
C VAL A 153 -7.50 -5.27 -0.36
N LEU A 154 -8.49 -4.41 -0.15
CA LEU A 154 -9.58 -4.60 0.80
C LEU A 154 -10.90 -4.82 0.05
N ASP A 155 -11.74 -5.73 0.53
CA ASP A 155 -13.14 -5.78 0.11
C ASP A 155 -13.99 -4.73 0.84
N LYS A 156 -15.30 -4.65 0.50
CA LYS A 156 -16.21 -3.63 1.05
C LYS A 156 -16.40 -3.73 2.57
N GLN A 157 -16.09 -4.87 3.18
CA GLN A 157 -16.11 -5.07 4.63
C GLN A 157 -14.79 -4.65 5.31
N GLY A 158 -13.79 -4.21 4.55
CA GLY A 158 -12.46 -3.88 5.08
C GLY A 158 -11.60 -5.12 5.34
N ILE A 159 -11.93 -6.28 4.76
CA ILE A 159 -11.15 -7.50 4.91
C ILE A 159 -10.05 -7.53 3.86
N VAL A 160 -8.84 -7.87 4.29
CA VAL A 160 -7.68 -8.02 3.40
C VAL A 160 -7.91 -9.18 2.44
N ARG A 161 -7.72 -8.92 1.15
CA ARG A 161 -7.81 -9.91 0.06
C ARG A 161 -6.48 -10.13 -0.64
N PHE A 162 -5.58 -9.17 -0.52
CA PHE A 162 -4.20 -9.23 -0.99
C PHE A 162 -3.37 -8.25 -0.14
N ALA A 163 -2.13 -8.60 0.18
CA ALA A 163 -1.17 -7.69 0.80
C ALA A 163 0.24 -8.10 0.36
N LYS A 164 1.01 -7.14 -0.13
CA LYS A 164 2.42 -7.35 -0.49
C LYS A 164 3.22 -6.07 -0.32
N GLU A 165 4.38 -6.19 0.31
CA GLU A 165 5.40 -5.14 0.31
C GLU A 165 6.37 -5.26 -0.87
N GLY A 166 6.93 -4.12 -1.27
CA GLY A 166 7.84 -4.00 -2.40
C GLY A 166 7.16 -3.73 -3.73
N LYS A 167 7.97 -3.86 -4.78
CA LYS A 167 7.53 -3.74 -6.17
C LYS A 167 6.71 -4.97 -6.56
N LEU A 168 5.52 -4.74 -7.09
CA LEU A 168 4.74 -5.79 -7.71
C LEU A 168 5.29 -6.13 -9.10
N SER A 169 5.32 -7.42 -9.41
CA SER A 169 5.54 -7.92 -10.76
C SER A 169 4.33 -7.66 -11.66
N ASP A 170 4.49 -7.79 -12.97
CA ASP A 170 3.37 -7.61 -13.91
C ASP A 170 2.25 -8.63 -13.69
N ALA A 171 2.58 -9.87 -13.33
CA ALA A 171 1.60 -10.90 -12.99
C ALA A 171 0.80 -10.51 -11.74
N GLU A 172 1.46 -9.98 -10.71
CA GLU A 172 0.79 -9.49 -9.50
C GLU A 172 -0.05 -8.25 -9.77
N ASN A 173 0.41 -7.36 -10.65
CA ASN A 173 -0.38 -6.22 -11.10
C ASN A 173 -1.68 -6.68 -11.77
N GLN A 174 -1.60 -7.67 -12.67
CA GLN A 174 -2.79 -8.26 -13.31
C GLN A 174 -3.71 -8.95 -12.30
N GLN A 175 -3.13 -9.68 -11.33
CA GLN A 175 -3.88 -10.32 -10.26
C GLN A 175 -4.65 -9.29 -9.42
N VAL A 176 -4.02 -8.18 -9.04
CA VAL A 176 -4.69 -7.12 -8.26
C VAL A 176 -5.86 -6.53 -9.05
N ILE A 177 -5.68 -6.20 -10.33
CA ILE A 177 -6.75 -5.65 -11.17
C ILE A 177 -7.92 -6.64 -11.29
N LYS A 178 -7.63 -7.92 -11.55
CA LYS A 178 -8.65 -8.96 -11.62
C LYS A 178 -9.40 -9.11 -10.30
N LEU A 179 -8.67 -9.18 -9.19
CA LEU A 179 -9.25 -9.31 -7.84
C LEU A 179 -10.16 -8.13 -7.51
N VAL A 180 -9.74 -6.89 -7.81
CA VAL A 180 -10.57 -5.70 -7.60
C VAL A 180 -11.87 -5.78 -8.42
N SER A 181 -11.79 -6.14 -9.71
CA SER A 181 -12.96 -6.33 -10.55
C SER A 181 -13.94 -7.36 -9.99
N GLU A 182 -13.43 -8.49 -9.49
CA GLU A 182 -14.27 -9.54 -8.88
C GLU A 182 -14.95 -9.05 -7.60
N LEU A 183 -14.25 -8.28 -6.76
CA LEU A 183 -14.81 -7.76 -5.51
C LEU A 183 -15.87 -6.69 -5.73
N ILE A 184 -15.72 -5.86 -6.77
CA ILE A 184 -16.70 -4.81 -7.14
C ILE A 184 -18.04 -5.42 -7.58
N ASN A 185 -18.00 -6.63 -8.15
CA ASN A 185 -19.17 -7.33 -8.68
C ASN A 185 -19.83 -8.30 -7.67
N LYS A 186 -19.39 -8.30 -6.40
CA LYS A 186 -19.96 -9.09 -5.30
C LYS A 186 -20.79 -8.24 -4.33
#